data_AF-A0A6I5CEQ4-F1
#
_entry.id   AF-A0A6I5CEQ4-F1
#
_cell.length_a   1.000
_cell.length_b   1.000
_cell.length_c   1.000
_cell.angle_alpha   90.00
_cell.angle_beta   90.00
_cell.angle_gamma   90.00
#
_symmetry.space_group_name_H-M   'P 1'
#
loop_
_entity.id
_entity.type
_entity.pdbx_description
1 polymer ?
#
loop_
_entity_poly.entity_id
_entity_poly.type
_entity_poly.pdbx_seq_one_letter_code
_entity_poly.pdbx_strand_id
1 'polypeptide(L)'
;LGSAFVSAWHTAAKDSAFQQAQNDERDRVYFNPAVSQGKSDGLRALGQFAYYDAIVMHGDGDDSTSFRNIRKRALRSAKPPAQGGDETAYLNAFLDARVWAMKQEEAHSDTSRVDTAQRVFLRQGNLDLKPPLDWKVYGDSYHIG
;
A
#
# COMPACT_ATOMS: atom_id res chain seq x y z
N LEU A 1 17.76 11.59 -21.80
CA LEU A 1 18.27 12.09 -20.50
C LEU A 1 19.65 11.48 -20.27
N GLY A 2 20.42 11.88 -19.28
CA GLY A 2 21.78 11.35 -19.10
C GLY A 2 22.36 11.83 -17.79
N SER A 3 23.67 11.80 -17.64
CA SER A 3 24.35 12.32 -16.45
C SER A 3 23.91 13.74 -16.08
N ALA A 4 23.73 14.62 -17.08
CA ALA A 4 23.22 15.98 -16.88
C ALA A 4 21.85 16.02 -16.20
N PHE A 5 20.93 15.13 -16.58
CA PHE A 5 19.62 15.02 -15.95
C PHE A 5 19.72 14.49 -14.52
N VAL A 6 20.52 13.45 -14.28
CA VAL A 6 20.73 12.88 -12.93
C VAL A 6 21.32 13.94 -11.99
N SER A 7 22.32 14.70 -12.44
CA SER A 7 22.90 15.81 -11.67
C SER A 7 21.87 16.91 -11.38
N ALA A 8 21.04 17.27 -12.36
CA ALA A 8 19.96 18.23 -12.17
C ALA A 8 18.92 17.72 -11.16
N TRP A 9 18.53 16.45 -11.21
CA TRP A 9 17.61 15.83 -10.26
C TRP A 9 18.16 15.85 -8.83
N HIS A 10 19.42 15.46 -8.62
CA HIS A 10 20.07 15.55 -7.30
C HIS A 10 20.14 16.98 -6.76
N THR A 11 20.28 17.97 -7.65
CA THR A 11 20.28 19.38 -7.26
C THR A 11 18.88 19.83 -6.87
N ALA A 12 17.88 19.54 -7.70
CA ALA A 12 16.48 19.88 -7.45
C ALA A 12 15.93 19.20 -6.20
N ALA A 13 16.34 17.97 -5.87
CA ALA A 13 15.91 17.26 -4.67
C ALA A 13 16.20 18.01 -3.36
N LYS A 14 17.12 18.97 -3.37
CA LYS A 14 17.44 19.84 -2.22
C LYS A 14 16.51 21.06 -2.14
N ASP A 15 15.80 21.38 -3.22
CA ASP A 15 14.86 22.50 -3.28
C ASP A 15 13.51 22.09 -2.68
N SER A 16 13.06 22.86 -1.68
CA SER A 16 11.74 22.69 -1.04
C SER A 16 10.58 22.72 -2.03
N ALA A 17 10.65 23.50 -3.11
CA ALA A 17 9.59 23.55 -4.11
C ALA A 17 9.47 22.22 -4.86
N PHE A 18 10.60 21.57 -5.16
CA PHE A 18 10.59 20.26 -5.81
C PHE A 18 10.19 19.13 -4.85
N GLN A 19 10.52 19.25 -3.57
CA GLN A 19 10.01 18.33 -2.53
C GLN A 19 8.48 18.46 -2.40
N GLN A 20 7.94 19.69 -2.40
CA GLN A 20 6.50 19.92 -2.36
C GLN A 20 5.82 19.36 -3.61
N ALA A 21 6.39 19.57 -4.80
CA ALA A 21 5.85 18.98 -6.03
C ALA A 21 5.77 17.45 -5.97
N GLN A 22 6.77 16.78 -5.38
CA GLN A 22 6.73 15.33 -5.17
C GLN A 22 5.65 14.91 -4.16
N ASN A 23 5.48 15.66 -3.07
CA ASN A 23 4.41 15.41 -2.09
C ASN A 23 3.02 15.56 -2.73
N ASP A 24 2.82 16.63 -3.50
CA ASP A 24 1.54 16.93 -4.15
C ASP A 24 1.17 15.83 -5.15
N GLU A 25 2.13 15.38 -5.96
CA GLU A 25 1.90 14.29 -6.93
C GLU A 25 1.65 12.94 -6.24
N ARG A 26 2.42 12.61 -5.19
CA ARG A 26 2.17 11.42 -4.36
C ARG A 26 0.74 11.46 -3.80
N ASP A 27 0.33 12.61 -3.27
CA ASP A 27 -0.95 12.73 -2.59
C ASP A 27 -2.12 12.70 -3.55
N ARG A 28 -2.01 13.41 -4.67
CA ARG A 28 -3.02 13.47 -5.71
C ARG A 28 -3.27 12.10 -6.36
N VAL A 29 -2.21 11.35 -6.66
CA VAL A 29 -2.31 10.12 -7.46
C VAL A 29 -2.45 8.86 -6.62
N TYR A 30 -1.83 8.81 -5.43
CA TYR A 30 -1.73 7.58 -4.65
C TYR A 30 -2.38 7.68 -3.28
N PHE A 31 -1.93 8.63 -2.44
CA PHE A 31 -2.33 8.67 -1.03
C PHE A 31 -3.80 9.02 -0.85
N ASN A 32 -4.26 10.15 -1.40
CA ASN A 32 -5.64 10.60 -1.22
C ASN A 32 -6.66 9.61 -1.82
N PRO A 33 -6.45 9.05 -3.03
CA PRO A 33 -7.35 8.03 -3.57
C PRO A 33 -7.44 6.78 -2.68
N ALA A 34 -6.30 6.22 -2.26
CA ALA A 34 -6.28 5.03 -1.41
C ALA A 34 -6.94 5.25 -0.04
N VAL A 35 -6.63 6.37 0.62
CA VAL A 35 -7.21 6.72 1.92
C VAL A 35 -8.71 6.98 1.80
N SER A 36 -9.14 7.70 0.76
CA SER A 36 -10.57 7.97 0.52
C SER A 36 -11.34 6.69 0.25
N GLN A 37 -10.79 5.77 -0.56
CA GLN A 37 -11.40 4.48 -0.82
C GLN A 37 -11.43 3.61 0.45
N GLY A 38 -10.35 3.58 1.24
CA GLY A 38 -10.30 2.84 2.50
C GLY A 38 -11.35 3.35 3.50
N LYS A 39 -11.54 4.67 3.60
CA LYS A 39 -12.62 5.27 4.40
C LYS A 39 -14.01 4.89 3.88
N SER A 40 -14.21 4.91 2.56
CA SER A 40 -15.48 4.47 1.95
C SER A 40 -15.80 3.00 2.24
N ASP A 41 -14.79 2.16 2.40
CA ASP A 41 -14.93 0.75 2.77
C ASP A 41 -15.02 0.54 4.30
N GLY A 42 -14.90 1.62 5.09
CA GLY A 42 -14.97 1.57 6.55
C GLY A 42 -13.72 1.00 7.21
N LEU A 43 -12.57 1.07 6.54
CA LEU A 43 -11.30 0.56 7.04
C LEU A 43 -10.63 1.54 8.01
N ARG A 44 -10.03 1.01 9.07
CA ARG A 44 -9.10 1.72 9.95
C ARG A 44 -7.73 1.90 9.30
N ALA A 45 -6.80 2.49 10.04
CA ALA A 45 -5.51 2.94 9.51
C ALA A 45 -4.70 1.83 8.84
N LEU A 46 -4.68 0.60 9.39
CA LEU A 46 -3.99 -0.52 8.76
C LEU A 46 -4.57 -0.85 7.38
N GLY A 47 -5.89 -0.83 7.23
CA GLY A 47 -6.53 -1.08 5.94
C GLY A 47 -6.30 0.03 4.92
N GLN A 48 -6.32 1.29 5.38
CA GLN A 48 -5.95 2.44 4.53
C GLN A 48 -4.49 2.36 4.08
N PHE A 49 -3.58 1.96 4.98
CA PHE A 49 -2.18 1.70 4.65
C PHE A 49 -2.02 0.56 3.64
N ALA A 50 -2.75 -0.55 3.80
CA ALA A 50 -2.71 -1.67 2.85
C ALA A 50 -3.17 -1.24 1.45
N TYR A 51 -4.19 -0.38 1.36
CA TYR A 51 -4.63 0.20 0.09
C TYR A 51 -3.57 1.12 -0.52
N TYR A 52 -2.97 2.00 0.29
CA TYR A 52 -1.93 2.92 -0.17
C TYR A 52 -0.70 2.17 -0.70
N ASP A 53 -0.27 1.14 0.03
CA ASP A 53 0.88 0.32 -0.37
C ASP A 53 0.61 -0.47 -1.66
N ALA A 54 -0.64 -0.89 -1.88
CA ALA A 54 -1.07 -1.56 -3.11
C ALA A 54 -1.10 -0.62 -4.31
N ILE A 55 -1.70 0.57 -4.18
CA ILE A 55 -1.77 1.54 -5.30
C ILE A 55 -0.40 2.08 -5.69
N VAL A 56 0.54 2.21 -4.74
CA VAL A 56 1.92 2.62 -5.05
C VAL A 56 2.62 1.58 -5.93
N MET A 57 2.39 0.29 -5.67
CA MET A 57 3.05 -0.80 -6.41
C MET A 57 2.36 -1.11 -7.74
N HIS A 58 1.03 -1.11 -7.75
CA HIS A 58 0.23 -1.60 -8.87
C HIS A 58 -0.46 -0.48 -9.67
N GLY A 59 -0.36 0.77 -9.22
CA GLY A 59 -1.14 1.87 -9.79
C GLY A 59 -2.65 1.66 -9.65
N ASP A 60 -3.42 2.54 -10.29
CA ASP A 60 -4.88 2.41 -10.41
C ASP A 60 -5.34 2.44 -11.88
N GLY A 61 -4.59 1.76 -12.74
CA GLY A 61 -4.96 1.50 -14.13
C GLY A 61 -6.08 0.46 -14.25
N ASP A 62 -6.29 -0.05 -15.47
CA ASP A 62 -7.35 -1.03 -15.76
C ASP A 62 -6.84 -2.47 -15.93
N ASP A 63 -5.53 -2.70 -15.78
CA ASP A 63 -4.93 -4.03 -15.85
C ASP A 63 -5.37 -4.94 -14.69
N SER A 64 -5.20 -6.25 -14.84
CA SER A 64 -5.72 -7.24 -13.90
C SER A 64 -5.08 -7.20 -12.51
N THR A 65 -3.92 -6.58 -12.36
CA THR A 65 -3.17 -6.47 -11.10
C THR A 65 -3.24 -5.08 -10.47
N SER A 66 -3.86 -4.09 -11.13
CA SER A 66 -4.15 -2.75 -10.59
C SER A 66 -4.89 -2.76 -9.25
N PHE A 67 -4.71 -1.70 -8.47
CA PHE A 67 -5.35 -1.53 -7.16
C PHE A 67 -6.86 -1.79 -7.19
N ARG A 68 -7.59 -1.16 -8.12
CA ARG A 68 -9.05 -1.39 -8.26
C ARG A 68 -9.41 -2.85 -8.48
N ASN A 69 -8.61 -3.60 -9.23
CA ASN A 69 -8.92 -4.99 -9.56
C ASN A 69 -8.48 -5.94 -8.43
N ILE A 70 -7.41 -5.63 -7.69
CA ILE A 70 -7.09 -6.29 -6.42
C ILE A 70 -8.24 -6.12 -5.42
N ARG A 71 -8.74 -4.88 -5.25
CA ARG A 71 -9.89 -4.60 -4.37
C ARG A 71 -11.13 -5.36 -4.80
N LYS A 72 -11.47 -5.36 -6.10
CA LYS A 72 -12.59 -6.15 -6.63
C LYS A 72 -12.42 -7.65 -6.37
N ARG A 73 -11.20 -8.18 -6.45
CA ARG A 73 -10.91 -9.59 -6.12
C ARG A 73 -11.19 -9.86 -4.64
N ALA A 74 -10.73 -9.00 -3.73
CA ALA A 74 -10.98 -9.13 -2.30
C ALA A 74 -12.48 -9.11 -1.95
N LEU A 75 -13.24 -8.22 -2.59
CA LEU A 75 -14.68 -8.06 -2.40
C LEU A 75 -15.51 -9.30 -2.80
N ARG A 76 -14.96 -10.19 -3.63
CA ARG A 76 -15.60 -11.48 -3.96
C ARG A 76 -15.50 -12.49 -2.81
N SER A 77 -14.55 -12.29 -1.91
CA SER A 77 -14.22 -13.23 -0.84
C SER A 77 -14.71 -12.74 0.52
N ALA A 78 -14.72 -11.43 0.78
CA ALA A 78 -15.18 -10.86 2.04
C ALA A 78 -15.84 -9.49 1.84
N LYS A 79 -16.89 -9.21 2.62
CA LYS A 79 -17.51 -7.89 2.69
C LYS A 79 -16.63 -6.94 3.51
N PRO A 80 -16.48 -5.67 3.11
CA PRO A 80 -15.78 -4.67 3.92
C PRO A 80 -16.67 -4.20 5.09
N PRO A 81 -16.10 -3.52 6.10
CA PRO A 81 -16.84 -2.99 7.25
C PRO A 81 -18.03 -2.10 6.88
N ALA A 82 -17.91 -1.26 5.86
CA ALA A 82 -19.02 -0.42 5.38
C ALA A 82 -20.23 -1.22 4.87
N GLN A 83 -20.08 -2.52 4.62
CA GLN A 83 -21.13 -3.44 4.22
C GLN A 83 -21.45 -4.48 5.31
N GLY A 84 -21.03 -4.22 6.55
CA GLY A 84 -21.26 -5.08 7.72
C GLY A 84 -20.34 -6.30 7.81
N GLY A 85 -19.23 -6.32 7.08
CA GLY A 85 -18.23 -7.38 7.19
C GLY A 85 -17.23 -7.17 8.33
N ASP A 86 -16.58 -8.24 8.77
CA ASP A 86 -15.46 -8.17 9.70
C ASP A 86 -14.21 -7.60 9.00
N GLU A 87 -13.59 -6.59 9.60
CA GLU A 87 -12.43 -5.92 9.00
C GLU A 87 -11.23 -6.85 8.86
N THR A 88 -10.98 -7.71 9.85
CA THR A 88 -9.84 -8.63 9.81
C THR A 88 -10.01 -9.66 8.70
N ALA A 89 -11.22 -10.20 8.53
CA ALA A 89 -11.56 -11.09 7.42
C ALA A 89 -11.40 -10.39 6.06
N TYR A 90 -11.88 -9.15 5.95
CA TYR A 90 -11.71 -8.35 4.74
C TYR A 90 -10.25 -8.09 4.40
N LEU A 91 -9.43 -7.69 5.38
CA LEU A 91 -8.02 -7.41 5.18
C LEU A 91 -7.22 -8.67 4.85
N ASN A 92 -7.55 -9.83 5.41
CA ASN A 92 -6.94 -11.10 4.98
C ASN A 92 -7.26 -11.38 3.50
N ALA A 93 -8.52 -11.24 3.09
CA ALA A 93 -8.91 -11.42 1.68
C ALA A 93 -8.20 -10.43 0.74
N PHE A 94 -8.03 -9.17 1.18
CA PHE A 94 -7.30 -8.16 0.42
C PHE A 94 -5.81 -8.48 0.29
N LEU A 95 -5.15 -8.85 1.38
CA LEU A 95 -3.73 -9.21 1.36
C LEU A 95 -3.47 -10.50 0.56
N ASP A 96 -4.39 -11.46 0.57
CA ASP A 96 -4.34 -12.65 -0.29
C ASP A 96 -4.46 -12.28 -1.78
N ALA A 97 -5.43 -11.42 -2.12
CA ALA A 97 -5.60 -10.91 -3.48
C ALA A 97 -4.36 -10.15 -3.97
N ARG A 98 -3.73 -9.38 -3.07
CA ARG A 98 -2.53 -8.63 -3.37
C ARG A 98 -1.30 -9.52 -3.59
N VAL A 99 -1.08 -10.51 -2.72
CA VAL A 99 0.00 -11.49 -2.90
C VAL A 99 -0.16 -12.25 -4.22
N TRP A 100 -1.41 -12.58 -4.60
CA TRP A 100 -1.69 -13.15 -5.91
C TRP A 100 -1.26 -12.23 -7.07
N ALA A 101 -1.56 -10.92 -6.98
CA ALA A 101 -1.20 -9.94 -8.00
C ALA A 101 0.32 -9.74 -8.10
N MET A 102 1.01 -9.59 -6.97
CA MET A 102 2.47 -9.48 -6.92
C MET A 102 3.17 -10.67 -7.59
N LYS A 103 2.65 -11.88 -7.41
CA LYS A 103 3.21 -13.10 -8.02
C LYS A 103 3.00 -13.21 -9.54
N GLN A 104 2.17 -12.35 -10.16
CA GLN A 104 2.04 -12.31 -11.62
C GLN A 104 3.16 -11.50 -12.29
N GLU A 105 3.87 -10.67 -11.53
CA GLU A 105 4.91 -9.77 -12.02
C GLU A 105 6.26 -10.24 -11.47
N GLU A 106 7.16 -10.73 -12.33
CA GLU A 106 8.44 -11.36 -11.91
C GLU A 106 9.27 -10.44 -11.00
N ALA A 107 9.30 -9.14 -11.33
CA ALA A 107 9.98 -8.10 -10.55
C ALA A 107 9.44 -7.93 -9.12
N HIS A 108 8.26 -8.45 -8.81
CA HIS A 108 7.54 -8.26 -7.56
C HIS A 108 7.26 -9.57 -6.81
N SER A 109 7.98 -10.65 -7.14
CA SER A 109 7.76 -11.99 -6.55
C SER A 109 8.05 -12.08 -5.05
N ASP A 110 8.93 -11.24 -4.50
CA ASP A 110 9.12 -11.11 -3.06
C ASP A 110 7.93 -10.37 -2.43
N THR A 111 7.25 -11.05 -1.53
CA THR A 111 6.00 -10.60 -0.89
C THR A 111 6.19 -10.21 0.58
N SER A 112 7.43 -10.02 1.04
CA SER A 112 7.78 -9.68 2.43
C SER A 112 7.10 -8.40 2.93
N ARG A 113 6.90 -7.39 2.06
CA ARG A 113 6.12 -6.18 2.38
C ARG A 113 4.69 -6.48 2.84
N VAL A 114 4.13 -7.61 2.41
CA VAL A 114 2.86 -8.14 2.90
C VAL A 114 3.09 -9.11 4.05
N ASP A 115 3.88 -10.16 3.82
CA ASP A 115 3.92 -11.33 4.70
C ASP A 115 4.63 -11.09 6.02
N THR A 116 5.69 -10.27 6.02
CA THR A 116 6.49 -9.95 7.21
C THR A 116 6.32 -8.51 7.69
N ALA A 117 5.30 -7.80 7.17
CA ALA A 117 4.89 -6.48 7.65
C ALA A 117 3.36 -6.36 7.82
N GLN A 118 2.61 -6.16 6.74
CA GLN A 118 1.15 -5.93 6.84
C GLN A 118 0.39 -7.07 7.52
N ARG A 119 0.71 -8.33 7.20
CA ARG A 119 0.13 -9.49 7.88
C ARG A 119 0.55 -9.58 9.33
N VAL A 120 1.74 -9.11 9.70
CA VAL A 120 2.21 -9.09 11.09
C VAL A 120 1.34 -8.12 11.90
N PHE A 121 1.16 -6.88 11.41
CA PHE A 121 0.31 -5.89 12.06
C PHE A 121 -1.14 -6.38 12.17
N LEU A 122 -1.65 -7.05 11.13
CA LEU A 122 -3.00 -7.62 11.15
C LEU A 122 -3.14 -8.73 12.19
N ARG A 123 -2.18 -9.66 12.28
CA ARG A 123 -2.17 -10.76 13.27
C ARG A 123 -2.06 -10.23 14.71
N GLN A 124 -1.38 -9.10 14.92
CA GLN A 124 -1.31 -8.41 16.20
C GLN A 124 -2.61 -7.67 16.56
N GLY A 125 -3.58 -7.59 15.64
CA GLY A 125 -4.79 -6.80 15.83
C GLY A 125 -4.56 -5.29 15.82
N ASN A 126 -3.39 -4.82 15.35
CA ASN A 126 -3.03 -3.41 15.31
C ASN A 126 -3.69 -2.68 14.13
N LEU A 127 -5.02 -2.67 14.13
CA LEU A 127 -5.84 -2.13 13.04
C LEU A 127 -5.76 -0.59 12.96
N ASP A 128 -5.32 0.06 14.04
CA ASP A 128 -5.04 1.50 14.10
C ASP A 128 -3.59 1.86 13.70
N LEU A 129 -2.74 0.86 13.39
CA LEU A 129 -1.34 1.05 12.99
C LEU A 129 -0.54 1.93 13.98
N LYS A 130 -0.73 1.69 15.28
CA LYS A 130 -0.08 2.46 16.36
C LYS A 130 1.32 1.91 16.65
N PRO A 131 2.34 2.77 16.86
CA PRO A 131 3.62 2.35 17.42
C PRO A 131 3.48 1.66 18.80
N PRO A 132 4.41 0.78 19.18
CA PRO A 132 5.57 0.37 18.40
C PRO A 132 5.20 -0.53 17.20
N LEU A 133 5.88 -0.32 16.07
CA LEU A 133 5.77 -1.11 14.86
C LEU A 133 7.11 -1.79 14.58
N ASP A 134 7.09 -3.12 14.52
CA ASP A 134 8.24 -3.95 14.17
C ASP A 134 7.90 -4.81 12.94
N TRP A 135 8.72 -4.74 11.90
CA TRP A 135 8.49 -5.51 10.69
C TRP A 135 9.78 -5.86 9.96
N LYS A 136 9.66 -6.73 8.95
CA LYS A 136 10.75 -7.03 8.02
C LYS A 136 10.32 -6.87 6.57
N VAL A 137 11.23 -6.42 5.73
CA VAL A 137 11.11 -6.44 4.27
C VAL A 137 12.47 -6.85 3.70
N TYR A 138 12.48 -7.78 2.74
CA TYR A 138 13.70 -8.34 2.15
C TYR A 138 14.70 -8.95 3.15
N GLY A 139 14.22 -9.33 4.35
CA GLY A 139 15.02 -9.89 5.44
C GLY A 139 15.49 -8.86 6.48
N ASP A 140 15.52 -7.57 6.13
CA ASP A 140 15.96 -6.49 7.01
C ASP A 140 14.87 -6.09 8.00
N SER A 141 15.27 -5.79 9.23
CA SER A 141 14.35 -5.43 10.32
C SER A 141 14.26 -3.92 10.49
N TYR A 142 13.04 -3.43 10.72
CA TYR A 142 12.72 -2.02 10.91
C TYR A 142 11.86 -1.84 12.15
N HIS A 143 12.00 -0.68 12.80
CA HIS A 143 11.30 -0.32 14.03
C HIS A 143 10.86 1.15 13.99
N ILE A 144 9.62 1.42 14.41
CA ILE A 144 9.11 2.75 14.76
C ILE A 144 8.50 2.65 16.15
N GLY A 145 9.04 3.42 17.11
CA GLY A 145 8.60 3.46 18.51
C GLY A 145 7.81 4.70 18.88
#